data_AF-A0A7J0EUU8-F1
#
_entry.id   AF-A0A7J0EUU8-F1
#
_cell.length_a   1.000
_cell.length_b   1.000
_cell.length_c   1.000
_cell.angle_alpha   90.00
_cell.angle_beta   90.00
_cell.angle_gamma   90.00
#
_symmetry.space_group_name_H-M   'P 1'
#
loop_
_entity.id
_entity.type
_entity.pdbx_description
1 polymer ?
#
loop_
_entity_poly.entity_id
_entity_poly.type
_entity_poly.pdbx_seq_one_letter_code
_entity_poly.pdbx_strand_id
1 'polypeptide(L)'
;MVGQEQGRMKSTSSSNPPDEMDINIIVTYTDISGSVRIRTVKSRDLSASWVWRSASDEDNDQPKRSQMLRQQRRVLRTEELIREDKELDNRMQAIAIERAKELDTTVKGKYSIWRREYENPNSDATLKLMRDQIIMAKAYASIAKAKNENGLYDSLMKHCRENQHAIGEARSDAELQSSALDHAKAMGHILAIAKDQLYDCLILARKLRAMLQSTEVNVNLLRKKSAFLIQLAAKVVPKPLHCLPLQLTTDYYLQGFANNGFPNKDKLEDTSLYHYAIFSDNVLATSVVVNSTVLQAKESEKHVFHIVTDKLNFAAMKMWFLVNPPAGAAIQVENVDDFTWLNSSYCPVLRQLESTRVKEYYFKANQASSLSVGADNLKYRNPKYLSMLNHLRFYLSEVYPKLDKILFLDDDIVVQKDLTPLWIEQTCV
;
A
#
# COMPACT_ATOMS: atom_id res chain seq x y z
N MET A 1 -9.41 -75.41 -54.03
CA MET A 1 -9.01 -76.05 -55.29
C MET A 1 -8.71 -74.98 -56.32
N VAL A 2 -7.77 -75.29 -57.19
CA VAL A 2 -7.15 -74.51 -58.27
C VAL A 2 -8.14 -74.11 -59.37
N GLY A 3 -7.81 -73.06 -60.14
CA GLY A 3 -8.31 -72.74 -61.51
C GLY A 3 -9.19 -71.48 -61.57
N GLN A 4 -8.91 -70.37 -62.26
CA GLN A 4 -8.47 -70.19 -63.67
C GLN A 4 -9.27 -71.09 -64.63
N GLU A 5 -9.93 -70.65 -65.70
CA GLU A 5 -9.98 -69.40 -66.46
C GLU A 5 -11.11 -69.54 -67.51
N GLN A 6 -11.47 -68.44 -68.19
CA GLN A 6 -12.25 -68.32 -69.43
C GLN A 6 -13.78 -68.52 -69.31
N GLY A 7 -14.66 -67.60 -69.70
CA GLY A 7 -14.55 -66.44 -70.57
C GLY A 7 -15.63 -66.54 -71.64
N ARG A 8 -16.64 -65.64 -71.64
CA ARG A 8 -17.30 -65.19 -72.87
C ARG A 8 -18.10 -63.90 -72.67
N MET A 9 -17.72 -62.89 -73.45
CA MET A 9 -18.39 -61.61 -73.63
C MET A 9 -19.73 -61.74 -74.37
N LYS A 10 -20.70 -60.93 -73.94
CA LYS A 10 -21.48 -59.92 -74.70
C LYS A 10 -22.72 -59.57 -73.87
N SER A 11 -23.26 -58.36 -73.80
CA SER A 11 -22.86 -56.99 -74.10
C SER A 11 -24.12 -56.18 -73.79
N THR A 12 -24.08 -55.24 -72.86
CA THR A 12 -25.10 -54.17 -72.79
C THR A 12 -24.50 -52.94 -72.14
N SER A 13 -24.31 -51.91 -72.95
CA SER A 13 -23.89 -50.56 -72.58
C SER A 13 -25.03 -49.82 -71.87
N SER A 14 -24.77 -49.36 -70.65
CA SER A 14 -25.55 -48.31 -69.99
C SER A 14 -24.59 -47.22 -69.51
N SER A 15 -24.75 -46.02 -70.06
CA SER A 15 -24.06 -44.79 -69.68
C SER A 15 -24.59 -44.25 -68.34
N ASN A 16 -23.72 -44.20 -67.33
CA ASN A 16 -23.88 -43.41 -66.10
C ASN A 16 -22.92 -42.20 -66.13
N PRO A 17 -23.24 -41.07 -65.45
CA PRO A 17 -22.41 -39.86 -65.46
C PRO A 17 -21.07 -40.08 -64.75
N PRO A 18 -20.03 -39.24 -65.03
CA PRO A 18 -18.67 -39.50 -64.56
C PRO A 18 -18.55 -39.26 -63.05
N ASP A 19 -17.98 -40.25 -62.36
CA ASP A 19 -17.62 -40.20 -60.94
C ASP A 19 -16.74 -38.98 -60.63
N GLU A 20 -17.19 -38.16 -59.68
CA GLU A 20 -16.45 -37.05 -59.10
C GLU A 20 -15.23 -37.62 -58.35
N MET A 21 -14.00 -37.38 -58.85
CA MET A 21 -12.78 -37.90 -58.24
C MET A 21 -12.56 -37.30 -56.85
N ASP A 22 -12.75 -38.12 -55.82
CA ASP A 22 -12.49 -37.78 -54.42
C ASP A 22 -10.99 -37.78 -54.13
N ILE A 23 -10.38 -36.60 -54.00
CA ILE A 23 -8.93 -36.42 -53.86
C ILE A 23 -8.56 -36.45 -52.38
N ASN A 24 -7.56 -37.26 -52.03
CA ASN A 24 -7.01 -37.32 -50.69
C ASN A 24 -5.97 -36.21 -50.46
N ILE A 25 -6.21 -35.36 -49.46
CA ILE A 25 -5.33 -34.25 -49.09
C ILE A 25 -4.62 -34.62 -47.78
N ILE A 26 -3.30 -34.53 -47.78
CA ILE A 26 -2.48 -34.81 -46.59
C ILE A 26 -2.28 -33.49 -45.83
N VAL A 27 -2.77 -33.43 -44.59
CA VAL A 27 -2.64 -32.27 -43.70
C VAL A 27 -1.69 -32.60 -42.57
N THR A 28 -0.66 -31.77 -42.42
CA THR A 28 0.30 -31.87 -41.32
C THR A 28 0.04 -30.76 -40.32
N TYR A 29 -0.16 -31.10 -39.06
CA TYR A 29 -0.41 -30.14 -37.98
C TYR A 29 0.30 -30.56 -36.69
N THR A 30 0.65 -29.59 -35.85
CA THR A 30 1.21 -29.83 -34.52
C THR A 30 0.09 -29.86 -33.49
N ASP A 31 0.10 -30.89 -32.64
CA ASP A 31 -0.83 -30.94 -31.50
C ASP A 31 -0.37 -30.02 -30.35
N ILE A 32 -1.21 -29.89 -29.31
CA ILE A 32 -0.92 -29.07 -28.12
C ILE A 32 0.32 -29.51 -27.32
N SER A 33 0.90 -30.67 -27.63
CA SER A 33 2.17 -31.15 -27.07
C SER A 33 3.39 -30.79 -27.92
N GLY A 34 3.19 -30.14 -29.08
CA GLY A 34 4.25 -29.78 -30.02
C GLY A 34 4.65 -30.90 -30.98
N SER A 35 3.96 -32.05 -30.95
CA SER A 35 4.26 -33.19 -31.82
C SER A 35 3.61 -33.01 -33.20
N VAL A 36 4.39 -33.17 -34.27
CA VAL A 36 3.89 -33.09 -35.65
C VAL A 36 3.11 -34.36 -35.99
N ARG A 37 1.84 -34.20 -36.38
CA ARG A 37 0.96 -35.28 -36.83
C ARG A 37 0.51 -35.04 -38.26
N ILE A 38 0.25 -36.14 -38.97
CA ILE A 38 -0.21 -36.13 -40.36
C ILE A 38 -1.57 -36.82 -40.41
N ARG A 39 -2.56 -36.19 -41.05
CA ARG A 39 -3.90 -36.74 -41.26
C ARG A 39 -4.34 -36.54 -42.70
N THR A 40 -4.89 -37.57 -43.30
CA THR A 40 -5.47 -37.49 -44.64
C THR A 40 -6.95 -37.14 -44.54
N VAL A 41 -7.37 -36.12 -45.28
CA VAL A 41 -8.76 -35.63 -45.36
C VAL A 41 -9.21 -35.70 -46.82
N LYS A 42 -10.47 -36.06 -47.05
CA LYS A 42 -11.05 -36.14 -48.39
C LYS A 42 -11.52 -34.77 -48.85
N SER A 43 -11.37 -34.47 -50.14
CA SER A 43 -11.79 -33.18 -50.71
C SER A 43 -13.26 -32.86 -50.47
N ARG A 44 -14.13 -33.87 -50.47
CA ARG A 44 -15.58 -33.72 -50.21
C ARG A 44 -15.91 -33.20 -48.80
N ASP A 45 -15.02 -33.41 -47.84
CA ASP A 45 -15.22 -33.05 -46.43
C ASP A 45 -14.76 -31.61 -46.14
N LEU A 46 -14.25 -30.89 -47.16
CA LEU A 46 -13.82 -29.51 -47.03
C LEU A 46 -15.00 -28.54 -47.15
N SER A 47 -14.94 -27.45 -46.37
CA SER A 47 -15.88 -26.34 -46.47
C SER A 47 -15.94 -25.78 -47.90
N ALA A 48 -17.11 -25.30 -48.31
CA ALA A 48 -17.35 -24.64 -49.60
C ALA A 48 -16.48 -23.38 -49.85
N SER A 49 -15.72 -22.94 -48.84
CA SER A 49 -14.73 -21.86 -48.94
C SER A 49 -13.42 -22.25 -49.65
N TRP A 50 -13.20 -23.54 -49.93
CA TRP A 50 -12.01 -24.01 -50.64
C TRP A 50 -12.23 -23.96 -52.16
N VAL A 51 -11.38 -23.21 -52.86
CA VAL A 51 -11.44 -23.05 -54.32
C VAL A 51 -10.25 -23.78 -54.94
N TRP A 52 -10.52 -24.74 -55.80
CA TRP A 52 -9.50 -25.44 -56.58
C TRP A 52 -8.93 -24.50 -57.65
N ARG A 53 -7.60 -24.46 -57.78
CA ARG A 53 -6.92 -23.80 -58.90
C ARG A 53 -6.22 -24.86 -59.73
N SER A 54 -6.64 -25.03 -60.98
CA SER A 54 -5.85 -25.70 -62.01
C SER A 54 -4.79 -24.72 -62.52
N ALA A 55 -3.59 -25.23 -62.84
CA ALA A 55 -2.46 -24.43 -63.32
C ALA A 55 -2.63 -23.90 -64.77
N SER A 56 -3.86 -23.89 -65.31
CA SER A 56 -4.12 -23.66 -66.74
C SER A 56 -4.82 -22.35 -67.07
N ASP A 57 -5.35 -21.61 -66.10
CA ASP A 57 -6.09 -20.37 -66.36
C ASP A 57 -5.41 -19.16 -65.70
N GLU A 58 -4.39 -18.62 -66.37
CA GLU A 58 -3.94 -17.26 -66.14
C GLU A 58 -4.89 -16.28 -66.83
N ASP A 59 -5.96 -15.90 -66.13
CA ASP A 59 -6.81 -14.77 -66.52
C ASP A 59 -6.40 -13.50 -65.72
N ASN A 60 -6.05 -12.45 -66.46
CA ASN A 60 -5.20 -11.32 -66.02
C ASN A 60 -5.91 -10.28 -65.11
N ASP A 61 -7.08 -10.58 -64.54
CA ASP A 61 -7.85 -9.66 -63.69
C ASP A 61 -8.13 -10.16 -62.25
N GLN A 62 -7.79 -11.40 -61.93
CA GLN A 62 -7.95 -11.94 -60.56
C GLN A 62 -7.02 -11.36 -59.46
N PRO A 63 -5.76 -10.90 -59.73
CA PRO A 63 -4.90 -10.35 -58.70
C PRO A 63 -5.51 -9.11 -58.03
N LYS A 64 -6.18 -8.25 -58.81
CA LYS A 64 -6.81 -7.00 -58.33
C LYS A 64 -8.00 -7.27 -57.39
N ARG A 65 -8.83 -8.26 -57.69
CA ARG A 65 -10.03 -8.59 -56.89
C ARG A 65 -9.68 -9.19 -55.53
N SER A 66 -8.66 -10.06 -55.48
CA SER A 66 -8.12 -10.59 -54.22
C SER A 66 -7.45 -9.50 -53.36
N GLN A 67 -6.75 -8.56 -54.01
CA GLN A 67 -6.14 -7.42 -53.32
C GLN A 67 -7.21 -6.48 -52.74
N MET A 68 -8.28 -6.18 -53.49
CA MET A 68 -9.44 -5.42 -53.01
C MET A 68 -10.12 -6.07 -51.80
N LEU A 69 -10.38 -7.38 -51.83
CA LEU A 69 -11.02 -8.09 -50.71
C LEU A 69 -10.14 -8.15 -49.45
N ARG A 70 -8.82 -8.19 -49.62
CA ARG A 70 -7.87 -8.05 -48.49
C ARG A 70 -7.88 -6.63 -47.92
N GLN A 71 -8.01 -5.62 -48.77
CA GLN A 71 -8.07 -4.23 -48.37
C GLN A 71 -9.39 -3.89 -47.66
N GLN A 72 -10.53 -4.38 -48.16
CA GLN A 72 -11.83 -4.27 -47.48
C GLN A 72 -11.82 -4.93 -46.10
N ARG A 73 -11.24 -6.14 -45.97
CA ARG A 73 -11.09 -6.78 -44.65
C ARG A 73 -10.22 -5.99 -43.69
N ARG A 74 -9.15 -5.35 -44.18
CA ARG A 74 -8.33 -4.44 -43.36
C ARG A 74 -9.14 -3.23 -42.92
N VAL A 75 -9.90 -2.60 -43.80
CA VAL A 75 -10.74 -1.43 -43.47
C VAL A 75 -11.79 -1.78 -42.42
N LEU A 76 -12.54 -2.88 -42.60
CA LEU A 76 -13.55 -3.33 -41.65
C LEU A 76 -12.95 -3.64 -40.27
N ARG A 77 -11.77 -4.27 -40.24
CA ARG A 77 -11.07 -4.55 -38.97
C ARG A 77 -10.57 -3.26 -38.30
N THR A 78 -10.11 -2.28 -39.08
CA THR A 78 -9.74 -0.96 -38.54
C THR A 78 -10.95 -0.23 -37.97
N GLU A 79 -12.10 -0.27 -38.64
CA GLU A 79 -13.36 0.33 -38.15
C GLU A 79 -13.84 -0.32 -36.86
N GLU A 80 -13.74 -1.66 -36.76
CA GLU A 80 -14.08 -2.40 -35.54
C GLU A 80 -13.18 -2.00 -34.37
N LEU A 81 -11.85 -1.93 -34.58
CA LEU A 81 -10.90 -1.48 -33.56
C LEU A 81 -11.15 -0.03 -33.12
N ILE A 82 -11.51 0.87 -34.04
CA ILE A 82 -11.87 2.25 -33.72
C ILE A 82 -13.14 2.28 -32.84
N ARG A 83 -14.11 1.41 -33.11
CA ARG A 83 -15.34 1.32 -32.31
C ARG A 83 -15.06 0.81 -30.90
N GLU A 84 -14.24 -0.23 -30.77
CA GLU A 84 -13.81 -0.77 -29.47
C GLU A 84 -13.04 0.26 -28.65
N ASP A 85 -12.08 0.98 -29.27
CA ASP A 85 -11.33 2.05 -28.61
C ASP A 85 -12.25 3.16 -28.09
N LYS A 86 -13.24 3.57 -28.91
CA LYS A 86 -14.22 4.58 -28.51
C LYS A 86 -15.09 4.11 -27.34
N GLU A 87 -15.48 2.84 -27.32
CA GLU A 87 -16.25 2.27 -26.21
C GLU A 87 -15.41 2.19 -24.92
N LEU A 88 -14.14 1.81 -25.04
CA LEU A 88 -13.19 1.80 -23.92
C LEU A 88 -12.97 3.21 -23.36
N ASP A 89 -12.76 4.22 -24.21
CA ASP A 89 -12.60 5.63 -23.81
C ASP A 89 -13.85 6.13 -23.07
N ASN A 90 -15.04 5.80 -23.56
CA ASN A 90 -16.30 6.13 -22.89
C ASN A 90 -16.43 5.48 -21.50
N ARG A 91 -16.08 4.18 -21.38
CA ARG A 91 -16.09 3.48 -20.09
C ARG A 91 -15.08 4.07 -19.12
N MET A 92 -13.86 4.36 -19.58
CA MET A 92 -12.84 5.02 -18.77
C MET A 92 -13.28 6.41 -18.31
N GLN A 93 -13.95 7.16 -19.18
CA GLN A 93 -14.50 8.47 -18.85
C GLN A 93 -15.61 8.38 -17.79
N ALA A 94 -16.52 7.40 -17.90
CA ALA A 94 -17.54 7.16 -16.88
C ALA A 94 -16.92 6.82 -15.51
N ILE A 95 -15.92 5.94 -15.47
CA ILE A 95 -15.19 5.60 -14.24
C ILE A 95 -14.50 6.83 -13.65
N ALA A 96 -13.89 7.67 -14.48
CA ALA A 96 -13.23 8.90 -14.02
C ALA A 96 -14.22 9.92 -13.43
N ILE A 97 -15.43 10.02 -14.00
CA ILE A 97 -16.49 10.90 -13.50
C ILE A 97 -16.99 10.43 -12.13
N GLU A 98 -17.22 9.13 -11.96
CA GLU A 98 -17.61 8.58 -10.65
C GLU A 98 -16.53 8.82 -9.59
N ARG A 99 -15.25 8.58 -9.91
CA ARG A 99 -14.14 8.90 -9.00
C ARG A 99 -14.06 10.39 -8.66
N ALA A 100 -14.31 11.28 -9.62
CA ALA A 100 -14.32 12.71 -9.38
C ALA A 100 -15.46 13.16 -8.46
N LYS A 101 -16.60 12.45 -8.45
CA LYS A 101 -17.70 12.70 -7.50
C LYS A 101 -17.34 12.25 -6.08
N GLU A 102 -16.56 11.18 -5.94
CA GLU A 102 -16.03 10.70 -4.65
C GLU A 102 -14.84 11.52 -4.14
N LEU A 103 -14.18 12.27 -5.03
CA LEU A 103 -13.07 13.14 -4.67
C LEU A 103 -13.60 14.32 -3.84
N ASP A 104 -13.43 14.21 -2.52
CA ASP A 104 -13.73 15.29 -1.59
C ASP A 104 -12.79 16.47 -1.87
N THR A 105 -13.27 17.45 -2.64
CA THR A 105 -12.59 18.72 -2.95
C THR A 105 -12.80 19.77 -1.88
N THR A 106 -13.71 19.51 -0.93
CA THR A 106 -13.73 20.31 0.29
C THR A 106 -12.37 20.11 0.93
N VAL A 107 -11.66 21.21 1.18
CA VAL A 107 -10.53 21.21 2.10
C VAL A 107 -11.14 20.86 3.46
N LYS A 108 -11.44 19.58 3.70
CA LYS A 108 -11.77 19.07 5.02
C LYS A 108 -10.51 19.31 5.81
N GLY A 109 -10.49 20.42 6.55
CA GLY A 109 -9.44 20.80 7.46
C GLY A 109 -9.01 19.57 8.21
N LYS A 110 -7.84 19.04 7.83
CA LYS A 110 -7.31 17.85 8.48
C LYS A 110 -6.75 18.36 9.78
N TYR A 111 -7.56 18.31 10.83
CA TYR A 111 -7.14 18.56 12.19
C TYR A 111 -6.00 17.59 12.54
N SER A 112 -4.77 18.05 12.30
CA SER A 112 -3.59 17.53 12.97
C SER A 112 -3.21 18.60 13.97
N ILE A 113 -3.14 18.22 15.25
CA ILE A 113 -2.80 19.10 16.39
C ILE A 113 -1.47 19.84 16.14
N TRP A 114 -0.64 19.30 15.23
CA TRP A 114 0.70 19.77 14.84
C TRP A 114 0.75 20.68 13.61
N ARG A 115 -0.37 20.88 12.90
CA ARG A 115 -0.44 21.81 11.76
C ARG A 115 -1.75 22.58 11.85
N ARG A 116 -1.70 23.72 12.54
CA ARG A 116 -2.75 24.74 12.45
C ARG A 116 -2.71 25.26 11.01
N GLU A 117 -3.77 25.04 10.23
CA GLU A 117 -3.85 25.60 8.89
C GLU A 117 -3.84 27.13 9.05
N TYR A 118 -2.80 27.74 8.51
CA TYR A 118 -2.75 29.18 8.33
C TYR A 118 -3.67 29.49 7.15
N GLU A 119 -4.92 29.85 7.44
CA GLU A 119 -5.75 30.55 6.46
C GLU A 119 -5.06 31.88 6.19
N ASN A 120 -4.41 31.98 5.04
CA ASN A 120 -3.73 33.22 4.67
C ASN A 120 -4.81 34.27 4.40
N PRO A 121 -4.88 35.38 5.16
CA PRO A 121 -5.89 36.42 4.93
C PRO A 121 -5.66 37.18 3.62
N ASN A 122 -4.53 36.94 2.94
CA ASN A 122 -4.16 37.61 1.71
C ASN A 122 -4.76 36.93 0.47
N SER A 123 -5.06 37.73 -0.55
CA SER A 123 -5.46 37.26 -1.88
C SER A 123 -4.44 36.27 -2.46
N ASP A 124 -4.93 35.24 -3.15
CA ASP A 124 -4.15 34.26 -3.90
C ASP A 124 -4.60 34.17 -5.39
N ALA A 125 -5.32 35.18 -5.87
CA ALA A 125 -5.92 35.19 -7.20
C ALA A 125 -4.87 35.20 -8.33
N THR A 126 -3.80 35.97 -8.17
CA THR A 126 -2.72 36.06 -9.16
C THR A 126 -1.92 34.76 -9.19
N LEU A 127 -1.63 34.21 -8.02
CA LEU A 127 -0.96 32.93 -7.87
C LEU A 127 -1.77 31.76 -8.45
N LYS A 128 -3.10 31.75 -8.25
CA LYS A 128 -4.01 30.77 -8.90
C LYS A 128 -4.00 30.92 -10.41
N LEU A 129 -4.13 32.14 -10.93
CA LEU A 129 -4.08 32.43 -12.36
C LEU A 129 -2.79 31.88 -13.00
N MET A 130 -1.62 32.17 -12.42
CA MET A 130 -0.35 31.70 -12.96
C MET A 130 -0.24 30.16 -12.94
N ARG A 131 -0.77 29.50 -11.90
CA ARG A 131 -0.81 28.04 -11.83
C ARG A 131 -1.71 27.46 -12.92
N ASP A 132 -2.89 28.04 -13.16
CA ASP A 132 -3.81 27.61 -14.21
C ASP A 132 -3.20 27.82 -15.61
N GLN A 133 -2.53 28.95 -15.82
CA GLN A 133 -1.79 29.21 -17.06
C GLN A 133 -0.69 28.17 -17.31
N ILE A 134 0.06 27.75 -16.29
CA ILE A 134 1.06 26.68 -16.42
C ILE A 134 0.40 25.34 -16.81
N ILE A 135 -0.75 25.01 -16.22
CA ILE A 135 -1.50 23.79 -16.57
C ILE A 135 -1.92 23.83 -18.04
N MET A 136 -2.51 24.94 -18.47
CA MET A 136 -2.94 25.15 -19.85
C MET A 136 -1.76 25.12 -20.83
N ALA A 137 -0.64 25.75 -20.47
CA ALA A 137 0.56 25.79 -21.30
C ALA A 137 1.16 24.40 -21.48
N LYS A 138 1.18 23.56 -20.43
CA LYS A 138 1.60 22.15 -20.53
C LYS A 138 0.66 21.33 -21.42
N ALA A 139 -0.65 21.57 -21.35
CA ALA A 139 -1.61 20.90 -22.21
C ALA A 139 -1.38 21.26 -23.69
N TYR A 140 -1.26 22.56 -24.01
CA TYR A 140 -0.95 23.01 -25.37
C TYR A 140 0.43 22.56 -25.84
N ALA A 141 1.45 22.55 -24.98
CA ALA A 141 2.77 22.04 -25.33
C ALA A 141 2.71 20.56 -25.73
N SER A 142 1.95 19.72 -25.01
CA SER A 142 1.76 18.33 -25.41
C SER A 142 1.08 18.20 -26.78
N ILE A 143 0.17 19.11 -27.13
CA ILE A 143 -0.51 19.12 -28.44
C ILE A 143 0.45 19.60 -29.53
N ALA A 144 1.18 20.68 -29.29
CA ALA A 144 2.19 21.23 -30.19
C ALA A 144 3.22 20.16 -30.57
N LYS A 145 3.74 19.44 -29.56
CA LYS A 145 4.69 18.33 -29.75
C LYS A 145 4.11 17.20 -30.61
N ALA A 146 2.83 16.89 -30.46
CA ALA A 146 2.17 15.86 -31.26
C ALA A 146 1.93 16.29 -32.73
N LYS A 147 1.79 17.60 -32.97
CA LYS A 147 1.67 18.19 -34.31
C LYS A 147 3.03 18.54 -34.95
N ASN A 148 4.15 18.24 -34.29
CA ASN A 148 5.51 18.63 -34.68
C ASN A 148 5.77 20.15 -34.72
N GLU A 149 4.99 20.94 -33.98
CA GLU A 149 5.19 22.39 -33.82
C GLU A 149 6.20 22.68 -32.72
N ASN A 150 7.48 22.39 -32.99
CA ASN A 150 8.54 22.44 -31.99
C ASN A 150 8.81 23.86 -31.47
N GLY A 151 8.73 24.88 -32.33
CA GLY A 151 8.96 26.28 -31.93
C GLY A 151 7.94 26.78 -30.89
N LEU A 152 6.67 26.42 -31.08
CA LEU A 152 5.62 26.76 -30.13
C LEU A 152 5.73 25.95 -28.83
N TYR A 153 6.08 24.66 -28.93
CA TYR A 153 6.39 23.83 -27.77
C TYR A 153 7.50 24.43 -26.90
N ASP A 154 8.62 24.81 -27.51
CA ASP A 154 9.77 25.36 -26.79
C ASP A 154 9.42 26.72 -26.15
N SER A 155 8.67 27.56 -26.85
CA SER A 155 8.18 28.84 -26.32
C SER A 155 7.27 28.67 -25.11
N LEU A 156 6.29 27.76 -25.18
CA LEU A 156 5.40 27.43 -24.06
C LEU A 156 6.16 26.87 -22.86
N MET A 157 7.11 25.97 -23.10
CA MET A 157 7.92 25.36 -22.04
C MET A 157 8.90 26.36 -21.41
N LYS A 158 9.42 27.31 -22.19
CA LYS A 158 10.21 28.43 -21.68
C LYS A 158 9.40 29.29 -20.70
N HIS A 159 8.23 29.77 -21.13
CA HIS A 159 7.36 30.59 -20.29
C HIS A 159 6.86 29.83 -19.05
N CYS A 160 6.67 28.51 -19.15
CA CYS A 160 6.35 27.68 -17.98
C CYS A 160 7.46 27.73 -16.92
N ARG A 161 8.73 27.63 -17.32
CA ARG A 161 9.87 27.67 -16.40
C ARG A 161 10.02 29.03 -15.74
N GLU A 162 9.85 30.10 -16.52
CA GLU A 162 9.90 31.49 -16.02
C GLU A 162 8.78 31.75 -15.00
N ASN A 163 7.55 31.34 -15.30
CA ASN A 163 6.43 31.46 -14.36
C ASN A 163 6.62 30.59 -13.11
N GLN A 164 7.14 29.36 -13.25
CA GLN A 164 7.46 28.51 -12.10
C GLN A 164 8.52 29.15 -11.20
N HIS A 165 9.53 29.80 -11.78
CA HIS A 165 10.56 30.52 -11.03
C HIS A 165 9.98 31.73 -10.30
N ALA A 166 9.12 32.51 -10.98
CA ALA A 166 8.46 33.68 -10.41
C ALA A 166 7.50 33.33 -9.25
N ILE A 167 6.87 32.14 -9.29
CA ILE A 167 6.02 31.63 -8.20
C ILE A 167 6.86 31.14 -7.01
N GLY A 168 7.95 30.40 -7.26
CA GLY A 168 8.79 29.85 -6.19
C GLY A 168 8.01 29.04 -5.15
N GLU A 169 8.19 29.36 -3.86
CA GLU A 169 7.46 28.76 -2.74
C GLU A 169 6.29 29.62 -2.24
N ALA A 170 5.88 30.65 -2.98
CA ALA A 170 4.85 31.59 -2.58
C ALA A 170 3.52 30.89 -2.26
N ARG A 171 2.87 31.35 -1.18
CA ARG A 171 1.57 30.88 -0.71
C ARG A 171 0.45 31.90 -0.85
N SER A 172 0.76 33.17 -1.15
CA SER A 172 -0.19 34.22 -1.49
C SER A 172 0.39 35.18 -2.52
N ASP A 173 -0.45 36.08 -3.03
CA ASP A 173 -0.05 37.10 -4.00
C ASP A 173 1.03 38.05 -3.41
N ALA A 174 1.03 38.27 -2.09
CA ALA A 174 2.00 39.13 -1.42
C ALA A 174 3.43 38.54 -1.38
N GLU A 175 3.55 37.22 -1.53
CA GLU A 175 4.84 36.51 -1.51
C GLU A 175 5.42 36.31 -2.93
N LEU A 176 4.70 36.73 -3.98
CA LEU A 176 5.16 36.63 -5.36
C LEU A 176 6.30 37.61 -5.65
N GLN A 177 7.18 37.24 -6.59
CA GLN A 177 8.17 38.16 -7.12
C GLN A 177 7.49 39.37 -7.77
N SER A 178 8.12 40.55 -7.70
CA SER A 178 7.57 41.77 -8.33
C SER A 178 7.36 41.64 -9.83
N SER A 179 8.15 40.79 -10.52
CA SER A 179 8.00 40.48 -11.95
C SER A 179 6.91 39.45 -12.27
N ALA A 180 6.26 38.84 -11.27
CA ALA A 180 5.32 37.74 -11.48
C ALA A 180 4.14 38.14 -12.39
N LEU A 181 3.64 39.36 -12.26
CA LEU A 181 2.55 39.87 -13.10
C LEU A 181 2.98 40.00 -14.57
N ASP A 182 4.22 40.42 -14.83
CA ASP A 182 4.74 40.55 -16.19
C ASP A 182 4.95 39.18 -16.83
N HIS A 183 5.42 38.20 -16.06
CA HIS A 183 5.50 36.80 -16.49
C HIS A 183 4.12 36.19 -16.76
N ALA A 184 3.10 36.52 -15.97
CA ALA A 184 1.72 36.08 -16.17
C ALA A 184 1.11 36.68 -17.46
N LYS A 185 1.40 37.95 -17.76
CA LYS A 185 1.00 38.60 -19.02
C LYS A 185 1.69 37.96 -20.22
N ALA A 186 3.01 37.77 -20.16
CA ALA A 186 3.77 37.10 -21.23
C ALA A 186 3.24 35.69 -21.51
N MET A 187 2.94 34.93 -20.44
CA MET A 187 2.29 33.62 -20.55
C MET A 187 0.89 33.70 -21.19
N GLY A 188 0.09 34.71 -20.82
CA GLY A 188 -1.20 34.97 -21.43
C GLY A 188 -1.12 35.19 -22.95
N HIS A 189 -0.12 35.95 -23.41
CA HIS A 189 0.10 36.20 -24.84
C HIS A 189 0.44 34.92 -25.61
N ILE A 190 1.37 34.09 -25.12
CA ILE A 190 1.74 32.85 -25.82
C ILE A 190 0.59 31.82 -25.77
N LEU A 191 -0.20 31.80 -24.70
CA LEU A 191 -1.40 30.96 -24.60
C LEU A 191 -2.48 31.36 -25.61
N ALA A 192 -2.64 32.67 -25.88
CA ALA A 192 -3.55 33.15 -26.90
C ALA A 192 -3.13 32.65 -28.30
N ILE A 193 -1.84 32.78 -28.64
CA ILE A 193 -1.28 32.25 -29.90
C ILE A 193 -1.49 30.74 -30.00
N ALA A 194 -1.19 30.00 -28.92
CA ALA A 194 -1.36 28.55 -28.88
C ALA A 194 -2.83 28.14 -29.03
N LYS A 195 -3.76 28.89 -28.43
CA LYS A 195 -5.20 28.65 -28.59
C LYS A 195 -5.61 28.83 -30.05
N ASP A 196 -5.21 29.92 -30.69
CA ASP A 196 -5.61 30.20 -32.08
C ASP A 196 -5.11 29.13 -33.06
N GLN A 197 -3.94 28.54 -32.81
CA GLN A 197 -3.32 27.54 -33.70
C GLN A 197 -3.67 26.08 -33.36
N LEU A 198 -3.89 25.76 -32.08
CA LEU A 198 -3.95 24.38 -31.59
C LEU A 198 -5.27 24.00 -30.93
N TYR A 199 -6.21 24.94 -30.76
CA TYR A 199 -7.44 24.67 -30.03
C TYR A 199 -8.33 23.65 -30.75
N ASP A 200 -8.52 22.52 -30.07
CA ASP A 200 -9.55 21.53 -30.35
C ASP A 200 -10.10 21.11 -28.99
N CYS A 201 -11.40 21.36 -28.77
CA CYS A 201 -12.05 21.11 -27.49
C CYS A 201 -11.94 19.63 -27.06
N LEU A 202 -12.07 18.69 -27.99
CA LEU A 202 -12.02 17.25 -27.68
C LEU A 202 -10.61 16.81 -27.32
N ILE A 203 -9.61 17.27 -28.08
CA ILE A 203 -8.20 16.94 -27.82
C ILE A 203 -7.75 17.56 -26.49
N LEU A 204 -8.09 18.82 -26.25
CA LEU A 204 -7.72 19.53 -25.03
C LEU A 204 -8.38 18.92 -23.79
N ALA A 205 -9.67 18.60 -23.86
CA ALA A 205 -10.39 17.94 -22.77
C ALA A 205 -9.77 16.57 -22.44
N ARG A 206 -9.41 15.77 -23.45
CA ARG A 206 -8.71 14.49 -23.25
C ARG A 206 -7.34 14.68 -22.60
N LYS A 207 -6.56 15.68 -23.01
CA LYS A 207 -5.25 15.97 -22.41
C LYS A 207 -5.36 16.41 -20.95
N LEU A 208 -6.26 17.35 -20.65
CA LEU A 208 -6.50 17.80 -19.28
C LEU A 208 -6.98 16.66 -18.38
N ARG A 209 -7.85 15.77 -18.89
CA ARG A 209 -8.31 14.58 -18.16
C ARG A 209 -7.17 13.62 -17.83
N ALA A 210 -6.29 13.34 -18.81
CA ALA A 210 -5.12 12.50 -18.57
C ALA A 210 -4.15 13.11 -17.55
N MET A 211 -3.94 14.44 -17.61
CA MET A 211 -3.15 15.16 -16.61
C MET A 211 -3.77 15.11 -15.21
N LEU A 212 -5.10 15.27 -15.11
CA LEU A 212 -5.84 15.18 -13.85
C LEU A 212 -5.67 13.79 -13.22
N GLN A 213 -5.93 12.72 -13.98
CA GLN A 213 -5.79 11.34 -13.50
C GLN A 213 -4.37 11.03 -13.01
N SER A 214 -3.35 11.45 -13.77
CA SER A 214 -1.95 11.28 -13.37
C SER A 214 -1.64 12.01 -12.05
N THR A 215 -2.12 13.25 -11.92
CA THR A 215 -1.91 14.06 -10.72
C THR A 215 -2.66 13.48 -9.52
N GLU A 216 -3.88 12.98 -9.70
CA GLU A 216 -4.67 12.32 -8.67
C GLU A 216 -3.97 11.08 -8.12
N VAL A 217 -3.41 10.23 -8.99
CA VAL A 217 -2.61 9.07 -8.58
C VAL A 217 -1.41 9.50 -7.73
N ASN A 218 -0.72 10.56 -8.13
CA ASN A 218 0.42 11.10 -7.38
C ASN A 218 0.00 11.66 -6.01
N VAL A 219 -1.11 12.40 -5.93
CA VAL A 219 -1.65 12.92 -4.67
C VAL A 219 -2.03 11.78 -3.74
N ASN A 220 -2.67 10.73 -4.26
CA ASN A 220 -3.01 9.54 -3.48
C ASN A 220 -1.77 8.81 -2.95
N LEU A 221 -0.71 8.69 -3.76
CA LEU A 221 0.57 8.14 -3.33
C LEU A 221 1.19 8.98 -2.19
N LEU A 222 1.21 10.31 -2.33
CA LEU A 222 1.73 11.21 -1.30
C LEU A 222 0.89 11.17 -0.02
N ARG A 223 -0.44 11.08 -0.13
CA ARG A 223 -1.34 10.92 1.01
C ARG A 223 -1.06 9.63 1.77
N LYS A 224 -0.83 8.52 1.07
CA LYS A 224 -0.43 7.24 1.67
C LYS A 224 0.93 7.35 2.39
N LYS A 225 1.94 7.97 1.76
CA LYS A 225 3.25 8.23 2.39
C LYS A 225 3.13 9.12 3.62
N SER A 226 2.35 10.19 3.56
CA SER A 226 2.11 11.09 4.68
C SER A 226 1.44 10.38 5.86
N ALA A 227 0.40 9.59 5.60
CA ALA A 227 -0.26 8.80 6.63
C ALA A 227 0.72 7.83 7.32
N PHE A 228 1.57 7.15 6.57
CA PHE A 228 2.61 6.28 7.11
C PHE A 228 3.62 7.04 7.99
N LEU A 229 4.11 8.19 7.53
CA LEU A 229 5.06 9.01 8.29
C LEU A 229 4.46 9.56 9.58
N ILE A 230 3.18 9.96 9.57
CA ILE A 230 2.46 10.38 10.78
C ILE A 230 2.38 9.23 11.78
N GLN A 231 2.04 8.02 11.32
CA GLN A 231 2.02 6.84 12.19
C GLN A 231 3.41 6.50 12.75
N LEU A 232 4.45 6.65 11.94
CA LEU A 232 5.83 6.46 12.39
C LEU A 232 6.21 7.48 13.45
N ALA A 233 5.98 8.77 13.19
CA ALA A 233 6.29 9.85 14.11
C ALA A 233 5.55 9.72 15.46
N ALA A 234 4.30 9.26 15.46
CA ALA A 234 3.54 9.00 16.68
C ALA A 234 4.06 7.82 17.52
N LYS A 235 4.91 6.95 16.95
CA LYS A 235 5.42 5.73 17.59
C LYS A 235 6.91 5.78 17.89
N VAL A 236 7.67 6.62 17.19
CA VAL A 236 9.13 6.70 17.36
C VAL A 236 9.48 7.47 18.63
N VAL A 237 10.29 6.84 19.47
CA VAL A 237 10.92 7.48 20.61
C VAL A 237 12.08 8.36 20.11
N PRO A 238 12.24 9.61 20.60
CA PRO A 238 13.40 10.44 20.27
C PRO A 238 14.72 9.69 20.45
N LYS A 239 15.68 9.88 19.53
CA LYS A 239 16.95 9.14 19.54
C LYS A 239 17.66 9.13 20.92
N PRO A 240 17.75 10.25 21.67
CA PRO A 240 18.38 10.22 22.99
C PRO A 240 17.70 9.27 23.97
N LEU A 241 16.36 9.21 23.97
CA LEU A 241 15.59 8.30 24.82
C LEU A 241 15.75 6.84 24.39
N HIS A 242 15.90 6.57 23.08
CA HIS A 242 16.22 5.23 22.58
C HIS A 242 17.64 4.77 22.98
N CYS A 243 18.59 5.70 23.16
CA CYS A 243 19.95 5.35 23.59
C CYS A 243 20.03 4.91 25.06
N LEU A 244 19.10 5.35 25.91
CA LEU A 244 19.14 5.04 27.34
C LEU A 244 19.11 3.52 27.63
N PRO A 245 18.15 2.72 27.11
CA PRO A 245 18.18 1.27 27.31
C PRO A 245 19.45 0.60 26.78
N LEU A 246 20.02 1.09 25.68
CA LEU A 246 21.27 0.56 25.11
C LEU A 246 22.46 0.80 26.04
N GLN A 247 22.57 2.02 26.60
CA GLN A 247 23.61 2.36 27.56
C GLN A 247 23.47 1.54 28.84
N LEU A 248 22.26 1.49 29.43
CA LEU A 248 21.99 0.69 30.63
C LEU A 248 22.28 -0.80 30.43
N THR A 249 21.94 -1.35 29.27
CA THR A 249 22.26 -2.75 28.93
C THR A 249 23.77 -2.97 28.87
N THR A 250 24.50 -2.02 28.29
CA THR A 250 25.97 -2.09 28.20
C THR A 250 26.58 -2.05 29.60
N ASP A 251 26.13 -1.12 30.45
CA ASP A 251 26.58 -0.99 31.83
C ASP A 251 26.27 -2.23 32.66
N TYR A 252 25.09 -2.85 32.47
CA TYR A 252 24.68 -4.07 33.16
C TYR A 252 25.70 -5.21 32.99
N TYR A 253 26.13 -5.44 31.75
CA TYR A 253 27.05 -6.53 31.42
C TYR A 253 28.52 -6.16 31.72
N LEU A 254 28.94 -4.92 31.46
CA LEU A 254 30.32 -4.49 31.70
C LEU A 254 30.66 -4.38 33.19
N GLN A 255 29.72 -3.89 34.01
CA GLN A 255 29.95 -3.66 35.44
C GLN A 255 29.63 -4.89 36.30
N GLY A 256 29.28 -6.04 35.69
CA GLY A 256 29.08 -7.31 36.40
C GLY A 256 27.78 -7.42 37.20
N PHE A 257 26.80 -6.55 36.97
CA PHE A 257 25.50 -6.58 37.65
C PHE A 257 24.63 -7.80 37.30
N ALA A 258 25.06 -8.62 36.33
CA ALA A 258 24.42 -9.89 35.99
C ALA A 258 24.17 -10.79 37.22
N ASN A 259 25.09 -10.77 38.20
CA ASN A 259 25.01 -11.60 39.39
C ASN A 259 24.34 -10.88 40.59
N ASN A 260 24.06 -9.58 40.47
CA ASN A 260 23.46 -8.80 41.55
C ASN A 260 21.93 -8.99 41.53
N GLY A 261 21.42 -9.62 42.58
CA GLY A 261 19.98 -9.70 42.83
C GLY A 261 19.48 -8.45 43.55
N PHE A 262 18.18 -8.18 43.41
CA PHE A 262 17.53 -7.19 44.25
C PHE A 262 17.48 -7.66 45.73
N PRO A 263 17.59 -6.73 46.69
CA PRO A 263 17.38 -7.05 48.11
C PRO A 263 15.91 -7.38 48.40
N ASN A 264 15.63 -7.88 49.61
CA ASN A 264 14.27 -8.14 50.12
C ASN A 264 13.45 -9.16 49.31
N LYS A 265 14.09 -10.25 48.85
CA LYS A 265 13.40 -11.33 48.14
C LYS A 265 12.28 -11.97 48.95
N ASP A 266 12.39 -11.97 50.27
CA ASP A 266 11.39 -12.55 51.18
C ASP A 266 10.06 -11.79 51.14
N LYS A 267 10.08 -10.50 50.73
CA LYS A 267 8.88 -9.65 50.60
C LYS A 267 8.08 -9.94 49.31
N LEU A 268 8.63 -10.68 48.35
CA LEU A 268 8.02 -10.82 47.02
C LEU A 268 6.74 -11.67 47.04
N GLU A 269 6.58 -12.54 48.04
CA GLU A 269 5.42 -13.43 48.17
C GLU A 269 4.60 -13.15 49.45
N ASP A 270 4.92 -12.07 50.18
CA ASP A 270 4.27 -11.72 51.44
C ASP A 270 2.92 -11.03 51.22
N THR A 271 1.83 -11.78 51.36
CA THR A 271 0.47 -11.30 51.11
C THR A 271 0.01 -10.16 52.04
N SER A 272 0.77 -9.83 53.08
CA SER A 272 0.49 -8.68 53.95
C SER A 272 0.95 -7.33 53.37
N LEU A 273 1.70 -7.35 52.27
CA LEU A 273 2.25 -6.16 51.60
C LEU A 273 1.41 -5.67 50.42
N TYR A 274 1.70 -4.47 49.93
CA TYR A 274 1.01 -3.87 48.79
C TYR A 274 1.75 -4.20 47.49
N HIS A 275 1.23 -5.17 46.74
CA HIS A 275 1.83 -5.66 45.50
C HIS A 275 1.31 -4.94 44.26
N TYR A 276 2.22 -4.47 43.42
CA TYR A 276 1.93 -3.79 42.16
C TYR A 276 2.52 -4.58 40.99
N ALA A 277 1.73 -4.80 39.94
CA ALA A 277 2.21 -5.36 38.67
C ALA A 277 2.36 -4.25 37.62
N ILE A 278 3.53 -4.16 36.98
CA ILE A 278 3.80 -3.25 35.88
C ILE A 278 4.38 -4.05 34.71
N PHE A 279 3.74 -4.01 33.55
CA PHE A 279 4.17 -4.75 32.36
C PHE A 279 4.59 -3.77 31.26
N SER A 280 5.89 -3.61 31.01
CA SER A 280 6.39 -2.57 30.11
C SER A 280 7.79 -2.87 29.54
N ASP A 281 8.02 -2.39 28.31
CA ASP A 281 9.34 -2.33 27.65
C ASP A 281 10.02 -0.96 27.82
N ASN A 282 9.37 0.00 28.48
CA ASN A 282 9.84 1.36 28.64
C ASN A 282 10.40 1.61 30.04
N VAL A 283 11.73 1.59 30.14
CA VAL A 283 12.47 1.81 31.39
C VAL A 283 12.13 3.15 32.05
N LEU A 284 12.03 4.22 31.25
CA LEU A 284 11.76 5.56 31.79
C LEU A 284 10.33 5.66 32.32
N ALA A 285 9.34 5.20 31.56
CA ALA A 285 7.94 5.21 31.97
C ALA A 285 7.74 4.41 33.27
N THR A 286 8.29 3.19 33.31
CA THR A 286 8.28 2.33 34.50
C THR A 286 8.93 3.02 35.70
N SER A 287 10.07 3.69 35.51
CA SER A 287 10.75 4.42 36.59
C SER A 287 9.89 5.55 37.17
N VAL A 288 9.12 6.25 36.33
CA VAL A 288 8.24 7.34 36.75
C VAL A 288 7.06 6.79 37.55
N VAL A 289 6.44 5.70 37.11
CA VAL A 289 5.34 5.04 37.84
C VAL A 289 5.80 4.59 39.22
N VAL A 290 6.91 3.85 39.29
CA VAL A 290 7.47 3.37 40.57
C VAL A 290 7.83 4.55 41.48
N ASN A 291 8.58 5.53 40.97
CA ASN A 291 9.03 6.66 41.78
C ASN A 291 7.87 7.52 42.28
N SER A 292 6.90 7.84 41.42
CA SER A 292 5.71 8.60 41.83
C SER A 292 4.86 7.87 42.86
N THR A 293 4.73 6.54 42.73
CA THR A 293 4.02 5.71 43.71
C THR A 293 4.73 5.72 45.07
N VAL A 294 6.06 5.55 45.08
CA VAL A 294 6.87 5.52 46.30
C VAL A 294 6.91 6.88 46.99
N LEU A 295 7.08 7.97 46.23
CA LEU A 295 7.10 9.34 46.77
C LEU A 295 5.80 9.72 47.48
N GLN A 296 4.70 9.12 47.05
CA GLN A 296 3.37 9.46 47.54
C GLN A 296 2.85 8.48 48.60
N ALA A 297 3.52 7.34 48.78
CA ALA A 297 3.22 6.33 49.78
C ALA A 297 3.55 6.83 51.19
N LYS A 298 2.66 6.53 52.16
CA LYS A 298 2.92 6.83 53.57
C LYS A 298 3.96 5.88 54.20
N GLU A 299 3.93 4.61 53.79
CA GLU A 299 4.78 3.53 54.32
C GLU A 299 5.47 2.80 53.17
N SER A 300 6.44 3.45 52.51
CA SER A 300 7.08 2.93 51.28
C SER A 300 7.68 1.53 51.42
N GLU A 301 8.09 1.13 52.62
CA GLU A 301 8.64 -0.19 52.94
C GLU A 301 7.66 -1.36 52.77
N LYS A 302 6.36 -1.06 52.72
CA LYS A 302 5.28 -2.03 52.51
C LYS A 302 4.91 -2.21 51.04
N HIS A 303 5.53 -1.47 50.12
CA HIS A 303 5.22 -1.53 48.69
C HIS A 303 6.18 -2.48 47.98
N VAL A 304 5.64 -3.33 47.12
CA VAL A 304 6.37 -4.33 46.33
C VAL A 304 6.00 -4.17 44.86
N PHE A 305 6.99 -3.89 44.01
CA PHE A 305 6.79 -3.72 42.57
C PHE A 305 7.30 -4.94 41.80
N HIS A 306 6.40 -5.60 41.08
CA HIS A 306 6.73 -6.65 40.13
C HIS A 306 6.67 -6.11 38.71
N ILE A 307 7.83 -6.02 38.09
CA ILE A 307 8.00 -5.48 36.75
C ILE A 307 8.26 -6.63 35.80
N VAL A 308 7.39 -6.83 34.81
CA VAL A 308 7.63 -7.79 33.74
C VAL A 308 7.96 -7.03 32.47
N THR A 309 9.07 -7.42 31.84
CA THR A 309 9.57 -6.81 30.61
C THR A 309 9.98 -7.89 29.61
N ASP A 310 10.30 -7.48 28.38
CA ASP A 310 10.80 -8.39 27.37
C ASP A 310 12.30 -8.66 27.52
N LYS A 311 12.79 -9.69 26.84
CA LYS A 311 14.20 -10.06 26.85
C LYS A 311 15.14 -8.96 26.37
N LEU A 312 14.68 -8.07 25.48
CA LEU A 312 15.50 -7.00 24.93
C LEU A 312 15.74 -5.90 25.96
N ASN A 313 14.74 -5.61 26.80
CA ASN A 313 14.78 -4.53 27.77
C ASN A 313 15.12 -5.01 29.19
N PHE A 314 15.14 -6.32 29.44
CA PHE A 314 15.41 -6.92 30.76
C PHE A 314 16.70 -6.41 31.43
N ALA A 315 17.82 -6.40 30.70
CA ALA A 315 19.10 -5.94 31.24
C ALA A 315 19.05 -4.45 31.60
N ALA A 316 18.48 -3.62 30.72
CA ALA A 316 18.32 -2.19 30.96
C ALA A 316 17.42 -1.89 32.17
N MET A 317 16.28 -2.57 32.26
CA MET A 317 15.32 -2.42 33.34
C MET A 317 15.94 -2.82 34.68
N LYS A 318 16.66 -3.96 34.73
CA LYS A 318 17.41 -4.36 35.92
C LYS A 318 18.47 -3.33 36.31
N MET A 319 19.28 -2.89 35.36
CA MET A 319 20.34 -1.92 35.63
C MET A 319 19.79 -0.62 36.22
N TRP A 320 18.69 -0.11 35.68
CA TRP A 320 18.07 1.12 36.18
C TRP A 320 17.74 1.02 37.67
N PHE A 321 17.04 -0.02 38.09
CA PHE A 321 16.61 -0.17 39.49
C PHE A 321 17.71 -0.67 40.43
N LEU A 322 18.79 -1.25 39.90
CA LEU A 322 19.98 -1.57 40.70
C LEU A 322 20.77 -0.30 41.05
N VAL A 323 20.88 0.64 40.11
CA VAL A 323 21.55 1.94 40.32
C VAL A 323 20.63 2.95 41.03
N ASN A 324 19.32 2.86 40.80
CA ASN A 324 18.29 3.75 41.36
C ASN A 324 17.26 2.94 42.14
N PRO A 325 17.62 2.36 43.29
CA PRO A 325 16.68 1.59 44.10
C PRO A 325 15.56 2.50 44.63
N PRO A 326 14.29 2.06 44.58
CA PRO A 326 13.19 2.83 45.15
C PRO A 326 13.34 2.93 46.67
N ALA A 327 13.00 4.10 47.24
CA ALA A 327 13.23 4.38 48.66
C ALA A 327 12.36 3.49 49.57
N GLY A 328 12.95 2.39 50.06
CA GLY A 328 12.33 1.45 51.01
C GLY A 328 11.47 0.35 50.37
N ALA A 329 10.94 0.57 49.17
CA ALA A 329 10.10 -0.40 48.48
C ALA A 329 10.91 -1.59 47.93
N ALA A 330 10.29 -2.77 47.88
CA ALA A 330 10.88 -3.93 47.23
C ALA A 330 10.57 -3.90 45.72
N ILE A 331 11.49 -4.43 44.92
CA ILE A 331 11.35 -4.45 43.46
C ILE A 331 11.85 -5.77 42.88
N GLN A 332 11.11 -6.28 41.91
CA GLN A 332 11.44 -7.45 41.12
C GLN A 332 11.32 -7.10 39.65
N VAL A 333 12.30 -7.52 38.86
CA VAL A 333 12.26 -7.41 37.39
C VAL A 333 12.37 -8.82 36.82
N GLU A 334 11.36 -9.21 36.04
CA GLU A 334 11.21 -10.51 35.41
C GLU A 334 11.17 -10.37 33.89
N ASN A 335 11.66 -11.40 33.20
CA ASN A 335 11.57 -11.51 31.75
C ASN A 335 10.36 -12.38 31.40
N VAL A 336 9.47 -11.86 30.55
CA VAL A 336 8.31 -12.61 30.06
C VAL A 336 8.68 -13.92 29.37
N ASP A 337 9.84 -13.97 28.71
CA ASP A 337 10.30 -15.18 28.00
C ASP A 337 10.64 -16.32 28.97
N ASP A 338 10.84 -16.04 30.26
CA ASP A 338 11.12 -17.06 31.28
C ASP A 338 9.83 -17.72 31.79
N PHE A 339 8.65 -17.23 31.40
CA PHE A 339 7.36 -17.81 31.78
C PHE A 339 7.05 -19.08 30.99
N THR A 340 7.38 -20.23 31.57
CA THR A 340 7.18 -21.54 30.93
C THR A 340 5.72 -21.89 30.61
N TRP A 341 4.77 -21.35 31.38
CA TRP A 341 3.33 -21.54 31.14
C TRP A 341 2.80 -20.73 29.94
N LEU A 342 3.51 -19.66 29.56
CA LEU A 342 3.10 -18.74 28.51
C LEU A 342 3.49 -19.30 27.13
N ASN A 343 2.60 -20.12 26.57
CA ASN A 343 2.78 -20.74 25.25
C ASN A 343 1.53 -20.57 24.38
N SER A 344 1.65 -20.88 23.08
CA SER A 344 0.55 -20.73 22.11
C SER A 344 -0.61 -21.72 22.29
N SER A 345 -0.43 -22.79 23.06
CA SER A 345 -1.52 -23.69 23.41
C SER A 345 -2.43 -23.07 24.48
N TYR A 346 -1.86 -22.30 25.40
CA TYR A 346 -2.60 -21.65 26.49
C TYR A 346 -3.09 -20.24 26.14
N CYS A 347 -2.26 -19.43 25.47
CA CYS A 347 -2.58 -18.03 25.15
C CYS A 347 -3.07 -17.88 23.70
N PRO A 348 -4.37 -17.57 23.46
CA PRO A 348 -4.92 -17.40 22.11
C PRO A 348 -4.23 -16.29 21.31
N VAL A 349 -3.74 -15.26 22.00
CA VAL A 349 -3.01 -14.15 21.38
C VAL A 349 -1.67 -14.64 20.83
N LEU A 350 -0.89 -15.41 21.59
CA LEU A 350 0.36 -16.00 21.08
C LEU A 350 0.11 -16.84 19.82
N ARG A 351 -0.95 -17.65 19.82
CA ARG A 351 -1.36 -18.44 18.65
C ARG A 351 -1.67 -17.56 17.43
N GLN A 352 -2.29 -16.40 17.64
CA GLN A 352 -2.54 -15.44 16.56
C GLN A 352 -1.24 -14.77 16.09
N LEU A 353 -0.33 -14.41 17.00
CA LEU A 353 0.96 -13.80 16.67
C LEU A 353 1.89 -14.75 15.90
N GLU A 354 1.81 -16.05 16.20
CA GLU A 354 2.56 -17.09 15.50
C GLU A 354 2.06 -17.31 14.07
N SER A 355 0.80 -16.96 13.78
CA SER A 355 0.19 -17.11 12.46
C SER A 355 0.96 -16.35 11.39
N THR A 356 1.37 -17.06 10.33
CA THR A 356 1.99 -16.48 9.13
C THR A 356 1.12 -15.39 8.51
N ARG A 357 -0.21 -15.55 8.52
CA ARG A 357 -1.15 -14.56 7.97
C ARG A 357 -1.14 -13.24 8.74
N VAL A 358 -0.99 -13.29 10.07
CA VAL A 358 -0.91 -12.09 10.93
C VAL A 358 0.46 -11.44 10.77
N LYS A 359 1.55 -12.23 10.76
CA LYS A 359 2.89 -11.71 10.46
C LYS A 359 2.94 -11.02 9.09
N GLU A 360 2.31 -11.59 8.07
CA GLU A 360 2.20 -10.95 6.76
C GLU A 360 1.36 -9.68 6.82
N TYR A 361 0.22 -9.70 7.50
CA TYR A 361 -0.68 -8.54 7.61
C TYR A 361 -0.04 -7.33 8.30
N TYR A 362 0.79 -7.56 9.33
CA TYR A 362 1.47 -6.53 10.11
C TYR A 362 2.86 -6.15 9.55
N PHE A 363 3.67 -7.11 9.07
CA PHE A 363 5.07 -6.88 8.67
C PHE A 363 5.29 -6.77 7.15
N LYS A 364 4.39 -7.24 6.27
CA LYS A 364 4.46 -6.96 4.82
C LYS A 364 3.85 -5.59 4.48
N ALA A 365 4.43 -4.52 5.02
CA ALA A 365 4.10 -3.15 4.64
C ALA A 365 4.78 -2.70 3.32
N ASN A 366 5.66 -3.54 2.73
CA ASN A 366 6.51 -3.17 1.60
C ASN A 366 5.98 -3.55 0.20
N GLN A 367 4.78 -4.14 0.08
CA GLN A 367 4.17 -4.36 -1.23
C GLN A 367 3.05 -3.35 -1.46
N ALA A 368 3.40 -2.27 -2.18
CA ALA A 368 2.47 -1.23 -2.62
C ALA A 368 1.28 -1.75 -3.46
N SER A 369 1.35 -3.00 -3.94
CA SER A 369 0.35 -3.65 -4.80
C SER A 369 -0.82 -4.32 -4.05
N SER A 370 -0.73 -4.58 -2.74
CA SER A 370 -1.77 -5.35 -2.01
C SER A 370 -2.78 -4.50 -1.23
N LEU A 371 -2.71 -3.17 -1.30
CA LEU A 371 -3.60 -2.26 -0.55
C LEU A 371 -4.98 -2.04 -1.20
N SER A 372 -5.35 -2.82 -2.22
CA SER A 372 -6.69 -2.78 -2.84
C SER A 372 -7.74 -3.61 -2.09
N VAL A 373 -7.34 -4.41 -1.09
CA VAL A 373 -8.26 -5.24 -0.29
C VAL A 373 -8.22 -4.78 1.17
N GLY A 374 -9.17 -3.94 1.56
CA GLY A 374 -9.46 -3.61 2.96
C GLY A 374 -8.73 -2.37 3.51
N ALA A 375 -9.17 -1.18 3.11
CA ALA A 375 -8.85 0.07 3.81
C ALA A 375 -9.39 0.12 5.26
N ASP A 376 -10.35 -0.78 5.58
CA ASP A 376 -11.13 -0.72 6.82
C ASP A 376 -10.37 -1.19 8.08
N ASN A 377 -9.24 -1.89 7.92
CA ASN A 377 -8.50 -2.44 9.05
C ASN A 377 -7.17 -1.71 9.35
N LEU A 378 -6.89 -0.57 8.71
CA LEU A 378 -5.66 0.19 8.96
C LEU A 378 -5.55 0.70 10.42
N LYS A 379 -6.69 0.84 11.11
CA LYS A 379 -6.79 1.22 12.53
C LYS A 379 -6.17 0.16 13.46
N TYR A 380 -6.10 -1.10 13.02
CA TYR A 380 -5.61 -2.23 13.83
C TYR A 380 -4.13 -2.58 13.59
N ARG A 381 -3.41 -1.85 12.73
CA ARG A 381 -1.94 -1.95 12.56
C ARG A 381 -1.17 -1.22 13.68
N ASN A 382 -1.59 -1.39 14.93
CA ASN A 382 -0.79 -0.97 16.06
C ASN A 382 0.06 -2.17 16.55
N PRO A 383 1.39 -2.15 16.39
CA PRO A 383 2.26 -3.19 16.90
C PRO A 383 2.19 -3.33 18.43
N LYS A 384 1.64 -2.35 19.18
CA LYS A 384 1.30 -2.54 20.60
C LYS A 384 0.35 -3.72 20.81
N TYR A 385 -0.58 -4.02 19.89
CA TYR A 385 -1.44 -5.21 19.99
C TYR A 385 -0.67 -6.53 19.79
N LEU A 386 0.55 -6.47 19.25
CA LEU A 386 1.43 -7.62 19.10
C LEU A 386 2.34 -7.85 20.31
N SER A 387 2.51 -6.83 21.18
CA SER A 387 3.35 -6.99 22.37
C SER A 387 2.64 -7.86 23.40
N MET A 388 3.28 -8.97 23.79
CA MET A 388 2.75 -9.88 24.80
C MET A 388 2.61 -9.22 26.17
N LEU A 389 3.47 -8.24 26.49
CA LEU A 389 3.40 -7.48 27.74
C LEU A 389 2.03 -6.82 27.94
N ASN A 390 1.43 -6.31 26.86
CA ASN A 390 0.10 -5.73 26.92
C ASN A 390 -1.00 -6.75 27.25
N HIS A 391 -0.81 -8.03 26.94
CA HIS A 391 -1.80 -9.07 27.17
C HIS A 391 -1.62 -9.80 28.50
N LEU A 392 -0.45 -9.67 29.14
CA LEU A 392 -0.18 -10.27 30.45
C LEU A 392 -1.15 -9.79 31.54
N ARG A 393 -1.75 -8.61 31.41
CA ARG A 393 -2.75 -8.08 32.35
C ARG A 393 -3.94 -9.03 32.55
N PHE A 394 -4.24 -9.87 31.57
CA PHE A 394 -5.34 -10.85 31.64
C PHE A 394 -4.95 -12.14 32.36
N TYR A 395 -3.67 -12.33 32.66
CA TYR A 395 -3.11 -13.54 33.27
C TYR A 395 -2.44 -13.24 34.62
N LEU A 396 -2.87 -12.18 35.32
CA LEU A 396 -2.28 -11.78 36.61
C LEU A 396 -2.29 -12.92 37.64
N SER A 397 -3.35 -13.74 37.65
CA SER A 397 -3.47 -14.93 38.50
C SER A 397 -2.41 -15.99 38.19
N GLU A 398 -2.04 -16.16 36.93
CA GLU A 398 -1.03 -17.12 36.49
C GLU A 398 0.39 -16.59 36.68
N VAL A 399 0.57 -15.27 36.56
CA VAL A 399 1.86 -14.62 36.84
C VAL A 399 2.15 -14.65 38.36
N TYR A 400 1.16 -14.34 39.20
CA TYR A 400 1.32 -14.23 40.65
C TYR A 400 0.31 -15.10 41.44
N PRO A 401 0.36 -16.44 41.33
CA PRO A 401 -0.64 -17.34 41.94
C PRO A 401 -0.58 -17.40 43.47
N LYS A 402 0.49 -16.89 44.09
CA LYS A 402 0.69 -16.90 45.54
C LYS A 402 0.16 -15.65 46.25
N LEU A 403 -0.25 -14.63 45.50
CA LEU A 403 -0.71 -13.35 46.04
C LEU A 403 -2.25 -13.30 46.06
N ASP A 404 -2.82 -12.90 47.19
CA ASP A 404 -4.28 -12.78 47.34
C ASP A 404 -4.83 -11.55 46.59
N LYS A 405 -4.04 -10.47 46.52
CA LYS A 405 -4.39 -9.22 45.85
C LYS A 405 -3.16 -8.61 45.18
N ILE A 406 -3.37 -8.08 43.98
CA ILE A 406 -2.35 -7.32 43.25
C ILE A 406 -3.03 -6.18 42.48
N LEU A 407 -2.39 -5.00 42.46
CA LEU A 407 -2.86 -3.87 41.68
C LEU A 407 -2.03 -3.73 40.41
N PHE A 408 -2.68 -3.76 39.26
CA PHE A 408 -2.02 -3.47 37.98
C PHE A 408 -1.88 -1.96 37.78
N LEU A 409 -0.67 -1.51 37.47
CA LEU A 409 -0.37 -0.13 37.08
C LEU A 409 0.15 -0.13 35.63
N ASP A 410 -0.50 0.67 34.77
CA ASP A 410 -0.01 0.89 33.41
C ASP A 410 1.26 1.76 33.44
N ASP A 411 2.06 1.72 32.38
CA ASP A 411 3.33 2.46 32.34
C ASP A 411 3.17 3.97 32.03
N ASP A 412 2.00 4.37 31.54
CA ASP A 412 1.68 5.74 31.12
C ASP A 412 0.95 6.56 32.20
N ILE A 413 1.08 6.18 33.46
CA ILE A 413 0.47 6.88 34.60
C ILE A 413 1.49 7.63 35.48
N VAL A 414 1.00 8.57 36.26
CA VAL A 414 1.76 9.21 37.34
C VAL A 414 0.88 9.24 38.59
N VAL A 415 1.35 8.64 39.67
CA VAL A 415 0.61 8.56 40.93
C VAL A 415 0.75 9.88 41.68
N GLN A 416 -0.38 10.51 42.03
CA GLN A 416 -0.43 11.79 42.75
C GLN A 416 -1.02 11.67 44.16
N LYS A 417 -1.56 10.50 44.53
CA LYS A 417 -2.08 10.21 45.88
C LYS A 417 -1.73 8.80 46.31
N ASP A 418 -1.72 8.58 47.62
CA ASP A 418 -1.43 7.27 48.21
C ASP A 418 -2.46 6.24 47.73
N LEU A 419 -1.97 5.12 47.19
CA LEU A 419 -2.79 4.06 46.61
C LEU A 419 -3.24 3.01 47.62
N THR A 420 -2.70 3.02 48.85
CA THR A 420 -3.05 2.04 49.90
C THR A 420 -4.56 1.93 50.19
N PRO A 421 -5.41 2.98 50.08
CA PRO A 421 -6.85 2.84 50.30
C PRO A 421 -7.54 1.85 49.36
N LEU A 422 -6.97 1.61 48.16
CA LEU A 422 -7.52 0.67 47.18
C LEU A 422 -7.49 -0.80 47.66
N TRP A 423 -6.69 -1.13 48.68
CA TRP A 423 -6.64 -2.48 49.25
C TRP A 423 -7.78 -2.74 50.26
N ILE A 424 -8.35 -1.67 50.81
CA ILE A 424 -9.35 -1.71 51.90
C ILE A 424 -10.77 -1.61 51.36
N GLU A 425 -10.98 -0.99 50.20
CA GLU A 425 -12.29 -0.95 49.55
C GLU A 425 -12.77 -2.38 49.26
N GLN A 426 -13.69 -2.87 50.11
CA GLN A 426 -14.53 -4.01 49.78
C GLN A 426 -15.30 -3.64 48.52
N THR A 427 -15.02 -4.34 47.43
CA THR A 427 -15.91 -4.42 46.29
C THR A 427 -17.27 -4.89 46.79
N CYS A 428 -18.20 -3.95 46.99
CA CYS A 428 -19.62 -4.25 46.97
C CYS A 428 -19.90 -4.84 45.59
N VAL A 429 -20.07 -6.18 45.56
CA VAL A 429 -20.47 -6.96 44.40
C VAL A 429 -21.85 -6.54 43.93
#